data_AF-A0A7S4N7Q7-F1
#
_entry.id   AF-A0A7S4N7Q7-F1
#
_cell.length_a   1.000
_cell.length_b   1.000
_cell.length_c   1.000
_cell.angle_alpha   90.00
_cell.angle_beta   90.00
_cell.angle_gamma   90.00
#
_symmetry.space_group_name_H-M   'P 1'
#
loop_
_entity.id
_entity.type
_entity.pdbx_description
1 polymer ?
#
loop_
_entity_poly.entity_id
_entity_poly.type
_entity_poly.pdbx_seq_one_letter_code
_entity_poly.pdbx_strand_id
1 'polypeptide(L)'
;RIWVLYSSSIRIIPRESDYMGDVPSNDLKSKSSVEVLNTEELIQLAPSIKMTQNANHDPTIKISNKKSFISCLSCANMDIEDHFQPVPYKTIISHYEKVMEISVAQDDTSLWPPHPDLIKTAGGVGFGRIGQMISKDEVSDEDVTIPPVIRKLYQRLKVDGYLRYRSDPLFLHKKCKVCEDCFLSYANLVSTSFQINRPIPLDSDMR
;
A
#
# COMPACT_ATOMS: atom_id res chain seq x y z
N ARG A 1 3.39 25.89 32.72
CA ARG A 1 3.58 25.14 31.45
C ARG A 1 2.25 24.44 31.18
N ILE A 2 1.55 24.81 30.11
CA ILE A 2 0.29 24.18 29.73
C ILE A 2 0.63 23.16 28.65
N TRP A 3 0.20 21.92 28.83
CA TRP A 3 0.39 20.84 27.87
C TRP A 3 -0.96 20.52 27.25
N VAL A 4 -1.08 20.65 25.93
CA VAL A 4 -2.29 20.30 25.19
C VAL A 4 -2.00 19.03 24.41
N LEU A 5 -2.70 17.95 24.77
CA LEU A 5 -2.67 16.68 24.04
C LEU A 5 -3.83 16.70 23.06
N TYR A 6 -3.55 16.74 21.75
CA TYR A 6 -4.58 16.62 20.72
C TYR A 6 -4.48 15.24 20.08
N SER A 7 -5.60 14.51 20.04
CA SER A 7 -5.75 13.25 19.31
C SER A 7 -6.67 13.48 18.12
N SER A 8 -6.27 13.02 16.93
CA SER A 8 -7.11 13.03 15.72
C SER A 8 -8.08 11.85 15.63
N SER A 9 -8.09 10.95 16.63
CA SER A 9 -8.99 9.79 16.66
C SER A 9 -9.50 9.54 18.06
N ILE A 10 -10.78 9.83 18.28
CA ILE A 10 -11.55 9.37 19.43
C ILE A 10 -12.50 8.32 18.88
N ARG A 11 -12.22 7.04 19.16
CA ARG A 11 -13.18 5.97 18.86
C ARG A 11 -14.21 5.97 19.98
N ILE A 12 -15.40 6.49 19.67
CA ILE A 12 -16.55 6.40 20.58
C ILE A 12 -17.04 4.96 20.50
N ILE A 13 -16.81 4.18 21.56
CA ILE A 13 -17.40 2.86 21.74
C ILE A 13 -18.89 3.09 21.96
N PRO A 14 -19.80 2.55 21.12
CA PRO A 14 -21.23 2.65 21.38
C PRO A 14 -21.53 1.95 22.70
N ARG A 15 -22.30 2.59 23.59
CA ARG A 15 -22.81 1.91 24.77
C ARG A 15 -23.74 0.78 24.30
N GLU A 16 -23.60 -0.39 24.92
CA GLU A 16 -24.42 -1.58 24.71
C GLU A 16 -25.90 -1.30 24.99
N SER A 17 -26.66 -0.74 24.04
CA SER A 17 -28.13 -0.69 24.16
C SER A 17 -28.92 -0.53 22.86
N ASP A 18 -28.32 -0.68 21.68
CA ASP A 18 -29.10 -0.57 20.42
C ASP A 18 -29.39 -1.95 19.84
N TYR A 19 -30.26 -2.69 20.55
CA TYR A 19 -31.09 -3.75 19.96
C TYR A 19 -32.44 -3.13 19.55
N MET A 20 -32.72 -3.18 18.23
CA MET A 20 -34.03 -3.35 17.56
C MET A 20 -35.29 -2.62 18.09
N GLY A 21 -35.98 -1.89 17.20
CA GLY A 21 -37.44 -1.74 17.26
C GLY A 21 -38.01 -0.45 16.66
N ASP A 22 -38.86 -0.61 15.65
CA ASP A 22 -39.60 0.44 14.95
C ASP A 22 -40.71 1.15 15.78
N VAL A 23 -41.12 2.33 15.27
CA VAL A 23 -42.39 3.11 15.44
C VAL A 23 -42.56 4.00 16.71
N PRO A 24 -43.43 5.05 16.70
CA PRO A 24 -43.14 6.41 16.29
C PRO A 24 -43.28 7.46 17.41
N SER A 25 -42.84 8.68 17.09
CA SER A 25 -43.01 9.96 17.80
C SER A 25 -44.22 10.07 18.73
N ASN A 26 -43.94 10.47 19.97
CA ASN A 26 -44.81 11.39 20.71
C ASN A 26 -43.98 12.26 21.67
N ASP A 27 -44.22 13.57 21.57
CA ASP A 27 -43.72 14.63 22.41
C ASP A 27 -43.95 14.35 23.90
N LEU A 28 -42.91 14.53 24.72
CA LEU A 28 -43.02 15.22 26.01
C LEU A 28 -41.65 15.59 26.58
N LYS A 29 -41.47 16.90 26.75
CA LYS A 29 -40.35 17.62 27.33
C LYS A 29 -39.78 16.94 28.59
N SER A 30 -38.51 16.55 28.55
CA SER A 30 -37.66 16.51 29.73
C SER A 30 -36.31 17.17 29.44
N LYS A 31 -35.97 18.13 30.28
CA LYS A 31 -34.75 18.92 30.23
C LYS A 31 -33.55 18.03 30.52
N SER A 32 -32.69 17.87 29.53
CA SER A 32 -31.27 17.61 29.71
C SER A 32 -30.62 18.02 28.40
N SER A 33 -30.34 19.32 28.25
CA SER A 33 -29.38 19.76 27.25
C SER A 33 -28.03 19.23 27.69
N VAL A 34 -27.71 18.00 27.28
CA VAL A 34 -26.32 17.62 27.09
C VAL A 34 -25.85 18.55 25.98
N GLU A 35 -25.27 19.67 26.40
CA GLU A 35 -24.52 20.55 25.53
C GLU A 35 -23.39 19.70 24.98
N VAL A 36 -23.64 19.11 23.80
CA VAL A 36 -22.62 18.40 23.04
C VAL A 36 -21.48 19.39 22.91
N LEU A 37 -20.34 19.06 23.52
CA LEU A 37 -19.13 19.89 23.53
C LEU A 37 -18.96 20.46 22.13
N ASN A 38 -19.16 21.77 22.00
CA ASN A 38 -19.03 22.45 20.72
C ASN A 38 -17.55 22.43 20.35
N THR A 39 -17.11 21.38 19.65
CA THR A 39 -15.71 21.21 19.21
C THR A 39 -15.30 22.21 18.13
N GLU A 40 -16.22 23.10 17.74
CA GLU A 40 -16.01 24.16 16.75
C GLU A 40 -15.57 25.48 17.37
N GLU A 41 -15.40 25.54 18.71
CA GLU A 41 -14.67 26.63 19.34
C GLU A 41 -13.20 26.54 18.91
N LEU A 42 -12.90 27.15 17.76
CA LEU A 42 -11.58 27.23 17.15
C LEU A 42 -10.62 27.89 18.12
N ILE A 43 -9.87 27.07 18.86
CA ILE A 43 -8.78 27.53 19.72
C ILE A 43 -7.73 28.18 18.79
N GLN A 44 -7.73 29.50 18.72
CA GLN A 44 -6.70 30.25 18.01
C GLN A 44 -5.41 30.24 18.83
N LEU A 45 -4.42 29.50 18.35
CA LEU A 45 -3.08 29.54 18.93
C LEU A 45 -2.46 30.92 18.67
N ALA A 46 -1.72 31.43 19.65
CA ALA A 46 -0.99 32.69 19.49
C ALA A 46 -0.01 32.59 18.30
N PRO A 47 0.25 33.68 17.54
CA PRO A 47 1.12 33.66 16.36
C PRO A 47 2.56 33.19 16.63
N SER A 48 2.98 33.22 17.89
CA SER A 48 4.28 32.75 18.36
C SER A 48 4.38 31.22 18.51
N ILE A 49 3.26 30.50 18.50
CA ILE A 49 3.21 29.04 18.66
C ILE A 49 3.38 28.39 17.29
N LYS A 50 4.47 27.64 17.11
CA LYS A 50 4.69 26.80 15.94
C LYS A 50 4.29 25.37 16.25
N MET A 51 3.31 24.84 15.55
CA MET A 51 2.99 23.42 15.64
C MET A 51 4.10 22.59 14.98
N THR A 52 4.51 21.53 15.66
CA THR A 52 5.49 20.57 15.17
C THR A 52 4.79 19.22 15.02
N GLN A 53 5.01 18.53 13.91
CA GLN A 53 4.32 17.26 13.65
C GLN A 53 4.87 16.09 14.49
N ASN A 54 6.08 16.24 15.01
CA ASN A 54 6.72 15.26 15.87
C ASN A 54 6.60 15.69 17.33
N ALA A 55 6.12 14.77 18.18
CA ALA A 55 6.22 14.94 19.62
C ALA A 55 7.71 15.02 19.99
N ASN A 56 8.09 16.07 20.72
CA ASN A 56 9.47 16.28 21.13
C ASN A 56 9.56 16.39 22.64
N HIS A 57 10.36 15.51 23.22
CA HIS A 57 10.65 15.47 24.64
C HIS A 57 11.98 16.16 24.99
N ASP A 58 12.76 16.58 23.99
CA ASP A 58 14.06 17.23 24.15
C ASP A 58 14.02 18.68 23.64
N PRO A 59 14.13 19.69 24.54
CA PRO A 59 14.09 21.11 24.17
C PRO A 59 15.26 21.57 23.30
N THR A 60 16.31 20.75 23.15
CA THR A 60 17.51 21.08 22.36
C THR A 60 17.43 20.63 20.90
N ILE A 61 16.52 19.70 20.58
CA ILE A 61 16.37 19.19 19.22
C ILE A 61 15.59 20.19 18.36
N LYS A 62 16.24 20.70 17.31
CA LYS A 62 15.57 21.48 16.26
C LYS A 62 14.74 20.55 15.39
N ILE A 63 13.46 20.44 15.67
CA ILE A 63 12.51 19.69 14.83
C ILE A 63 12.36 20.44 13.50
N SER A 64 12.74 19.78 12.42
CA SER A 64 12.45 20.26 11.06
C SER A 64 11.10 19.72 10.63
N ASN A 65 10.16 20.60 10.29
CA ASN A 65 8.87 20.22 9.69
C ASN A 65 8.99 19.89 8.18
N LYS A 66 10.22 19.73 7.65
CA LYS A 66 10.43 19.39 6.24
C LYS A 66 10.17 17.89 6.05
N LYS A 67 9.07 17.56 5.38
CA LYS A 67 8.79 16.19 4.92
C LYS A 67 9.65 15.88 3.70
N SER A 68 10.38 14.77 3.73
CA SER A 68 11.01 14.19 2.54
C SER A 68 9.95 13.44 1.74
N PHE A 69 9.85 13.76 0.45
CA PHE A 69 9.04 13.01 -0.49
C PHE A 69 9.94 12.09 -1.30
N ILE A 70 9.60 10.81 -1.34
CA ILE A 70 10.34 9.79 -2.09
C ILE A 70 9.40 9.07 -3.04
N SER A 71 9.94 8.55 -4.15
CA SER A 71 9.16 7.81 -5.15
C SER A 71 9.11 6.32 -4.80
N CYS A 72 7.92 5.73 -4.84
CA CYS A 72 7.72 4.31 -4.60
C CYS A 72 8.43 3.44 -5.62
N LEU A 73 9.14 2.40 -5.15
CA LEU A 73 9.79 1.44 -6.05
C LEU A 73 8.77 0.59 -6.83
N SER A 74 7.57 0.41 -6.27
CA SER A 74 6.54 -0.51 -6.76
C SER A 74 5.56 0.13 -7.74
N CYS A 75 5.09 1.36 -7.49
CA CYS A 75 4.16 2.08 -8.38
C CYS A 75 4.70 3.44 -8.88
N ALA A 76 5.85 3.89 -8.38
CA ALA A 76 6.45 5.20 -8.67
C ALA A 76 5.62 6.44 -8.34
N ASN A 77 4.55 6.29 -7.55
CA ASN A 77 3.89 7.44 -6.90
C ASN A 77 4.82 8.05 -5.86
N MET A 78 4.69 9.36 -5.64
CA MET A 78 5.44 10.06 -4.60
C MET A 78 4.60 10.10 -3.34
N ASP A 79 5.24 9.84 -2.20
CA ASP A 79 4.62 9.92 -0.88
C ASP A 79 5.66 10.34 0.15
N ILE A 80 5.22 10.67 1.36
CA ILE A 80 6.05 11.05 2.49
C ILE A 80 6.82 9.81 2.96
N GLU A 81 8.12 9.93 3.20
CA GLU A 81 8.99 8.81 3.56
C GLU A 81 8.48 7.99 4.76
N ASP A 82 7.82 8.65 5.73
CA ASP A 82 7.26 8.02 6.93
C ASP A 82 6.08 7.07 6.63
N HIS A 83 5.40 7.24 5.50
CA HIS A 83 4.29 6.36 5.09
C HIS A 83 4.78 5.08 4.43
N PHE A 84 6.07 4.94 4.18
CA PHE A 84 6.58 3.79 3.46
C PHE A 84 6.72 2.57 4.36
N GLN A 85 6.07 1.48 3.96
CA GLN A 85 6.05 0.23 4.70
C GLN A 85 7.07 -0.78 4.15
N PRO A 86 7.70 -1.58 5.02
CA PRO A 86 8.67 -2.57 4.60
C PRO A 86 7.98 -3.84 4.05
N VAL A 87 8.31 -4.23 2.83
CA VAL A 87 7.84 -5.47 2.18
C VAL A 87 9.03 -6.40 1.93
N PRO A 88 8.94 -7.69 2.33
CA PRO A 88 10.01 -8.66 2.08
C PRO A 88 10.10 -9.05 0.61
N TYR A 89 11.31 -9.36 0.13
CA TYR A 89 11.56 -9.74 -1.26
C TYR A 89 10.79 -10.98 -1.66
N LYS A 90 10.59 -11.95 -0.75
CA LYS A 90 9.74 -13.11 -0.98
C LYS A 90 8.33 -12.73 -1.49
N THR A 91 7.72 -11.70 -0.91
CA THR A 91 6.38 -11.25 -1.31
C THR A 91 6.38 -10.63 -2.70
N ILE A 92 7.39 -9.81 -2.99
CA ILE A 92 7.54 -9.15 -4.29
C ILE A 92 7.80 -10.18 -5.40
N ILE A 93 8.71 -11.12 -5.16
CA ILE A 93 9.04 -12.19 -6.10
C ILE A 93 7.80 -13.07 -6.35
N SER A 94 7.13 -13.52 -5.27
CA SER A 94 5.95 -14.38 -5.41
C SER A 94 4.80 -13.68 -6.14
N HIS A 95 4.60 -12.38 -5.90
CA HIS A 95 3.62 -11.60 -6.66
C HIS A 95 3.99 -11.53 -8.14
N TYR A 96 5.23 -11.18 -8.44
CA TYR A 96 5.72 -11.08 -9.80
C TYR A 96 5.56 -12.39 -10.59
N GLU A 97 6.02 -13.51 -10.00
CA GLU A 97 5.93 -14.83 -10.61
C GLU A 97 4.49 -15.21 -10.94
N LYS A 98 3.53 -14.93 -10.05
CA LYS A 98 2.10 -15.18 -10.31
C LYS A 98 1.56 -14.35 -11.46
N VAL A 99 1.95 -13.08 -11.56
CA VAL A 99 1.51 -12.23 -12.67
C VAL A 99 2.06 -12.76 -13.99
N MET A 100 3.33 -13.16 -14.01
CA MET A 100 3.95 -13.77 -15.18
C MET A 100 3.28 -15.11 -15.56
N GLU A 101 2.93 -15.96 -14.59
CA GLU A 101 2.19 -17.21 -14.84
C GLU A 101 0.83 -16.95 -15.52
N ILE A 102 0.08 -15.94 -15.08
CA ILE A 102 -1.21 -15.58 -15.69
C ILE A 102 -0.99 -15.00 -17.10
N SER A 103 0.05 -14.18 -17.27
CA SER A 103 0.41 -13.64 -18.59
C SER A 103 0.73 -14.74 -19.60
N VAL A 104 1.43 -15.80 -19.15
CA VAL A 104 1.72 -16.98 -19.96
C VAL A 104 0.46 -17.77 -20.29
N ALA A 105 -0.44 -17.93 -19.33
CA ALA A 105 -1.70 -18.64 -19.54
C ALA A 105 -2.65 -17.92 -20.53
N GLN A 106 -2.50 -16.61 -20.71
CA GLN A 106 -3.29 -15.79 -21.64
C GLN A 106 -2.68 -15.68 -23.05
N ASP A 107 -1.60 -16.42 -23.34
CA ASP A 107 -0.86 -16.41 -24.61
C ASP A 107 -0.31 -15.01 -25.01
N ASP A 108 -0.21 -14.11 -24.03
CA ASP A 108 0.23 -12.71 -24.20
C ASP A 108 1.73 -12.55 -23.91
N THR A 109 2.49 -13.65 -24.02
CA THR A 109 3.92 -13.74 -23.69
C THR A 109 4.83 -12.85 -24.53
N SER A 110 4.34 -12.39 -25.68
CA SER A 110 5.14 -11.62 -26.63
C SER A 110 5.15 -10.11 -26.34
N LEU A 111 4.35 -9.63 -25.39
CA LEU A 111 4.27 -8.21 -25.06
C LEU A 111 4.78 -7.99 -23.63
N TRP A 112 6.07 -7.70 -23.52
CA TRP A 112 6.63 -7.07 -22.33
C TRP A 112 6.58 -5.54 -22.51
N PRO A 113 6.12 -4.77 -21.50
CA PRO A 113 5.52 -5.18 -20.22
C PRO A 113 4.18 -5.90 -20.37
N PRO A 114 3.75 -6.68 -19.35
CA PRO A 114 2.44 -7.32 -19.36
C PRO A 114 1.32 -6.31 -19.58
N HIS A 115 0.21 -6.76 -20.17
CA HIS A 115 -0.92 -5.88 -20.48
C HIS A 115 -1.37 -5.08 -19.24
N PRO A 116 -1.65 -3.78 -19.35
CA PRO A 116 -1.99 -2.93 -18.20
C PRO A 116 -3.19 -3.45 -17.39
N ASP A 117 -4.13 -4.13 -18.03
CA ASP A 117 -5.27 -4.75 -17.35
C ASP A 117 -4.87 -5.91 -16.44
N LEU A 118 -3.87 -6.70 -16.84
CA LEU A 118 -3.29 -7.75 -16.01
C LEU A 118 -2.62 -7.14 -14.78
N ILE A 119 -1.81 -6.09 -14.98
CA ILE A 119 -1.13 -5.37 -13.91
C ILE A 119 -2.15 -4.77 -12.95
N LYS A 120 -3.22 -4.15 -13.46
CA LYS A 120 -4.31 -3.57 -12.66
C LYS A 120 -5.05 -4.64 -11.86
N THR A 121 -5.36 -5.78 -12.47
CA THR A 121 -6.01 -6.92 -11.80
C THR A 121 -5.13 -7.49 -10.70
N ALA A 122 -3.81 -7.49 -10.90
CA ALA A 122 -2.82 -7.87 -9.90
C ALA A 122 -2.55 -6.78 -8.84
N GLY A 123 -3.40 -5.75 -8.76
CA GLY A 123 -3.33 -4.69 -7.76
C GLY A 123 -2.53 -3.45 -8.16
N GLY A 124 -2.01 -3.39 -9.40
CA GLY A 124 -1.28 -2.22 -9.91
C GLY A 124 0.12 -2.01 -9.31
N VAL A 125 0.71 -3.05 -8.73
CA VAL A 125 1.96 -2.98 -7.96
C VAL A 125 3.06 -3.85 -8.56
N GLY A 126 4.33 -3.60 -8.23
CA GLY A 126 5.46 -4.45 -8.61
C GLY A 126 6.05 -4.20 -9.99
N PHE A 127 5.32 -3.47 -10.85
CA PHE A 127 5.72 -3.17 -12.22
C PHE A 127 6.16 -1.71 -12.43
N GLY A 128 6.20 -0.88 -11.39
CA GLY A 128 6.72 0.49 -11.46
C GLY A 128 6.14 1.29 -12.63
N ARG A 129 6.99 2.08 -13.30
CA ARG A 129 6.68 2.74 -14.58
C ARG A 129 7.43 2.07 -15.71
N ILE A 130 7.28 0.75 -15.91
CA ILE A 130 7.95 0.06 -17.05
C ILE A 130 7.68 0.80 -18.38
N GLY A 131 6.49 1.40 -18.54
CA GLY A 131 6.14 2.22 -19.72
C GLY A 131 6.89 3.57 -19.87
N GLN A 132 7.67 4.03 -18.89
CA GLN A 132 8.48 5.26 -19.00
C GLN A 132 9.97 4.99 -19.26
N MET A 133 10.44 3.75 -19.14
CA MET A 133 11.88 3.43 -19.18
C MET A 133 12.31 2.58 -20.38
N ILE A 134 11.41 1.86 -21.04
CA ILE A 134 11.79 0.92 -22.11
C ILE A 134 11.16 1.38 -23.42
N SER A 135 11.99 1.90 -24.33
CA SER A 135 11.65 1.96 -25.75
C SER A 135 11.44 0.52 -26.24
N LYS A 136 10.33 0.28 -26.95
CA LYS A 136 9.80 -1.04 -27.31
C LYS A 136 10.79 -1.98 -28.03
N ASP A 137 11.93 -1.46 -28.50
CA ASP A 137 12.92 -2.16 -29.32
C ASP A 137 14.08 -2.82 -28.54
N GLU A 138 14.23 -2.63 -27.22
CA GLU A 138 15.35 -3.22 -26.43
C GLU A 138 14.91 -3.79 -25.08
N VAL A 139 13.97 -4.75 -25.09
CA VAL A 139 13.67 -5.53 -23.88
C VAL A 139 14.76 -6.57 -23.68
N SER A 140 15.52 -6.49 -22.58
CA SER A 140 16.51 -7.51 -22.24
C SER A 140 15.89 -8.68 -21.46
N ASP A 141 16.53 -9.85 -21.51
CA ASP A 141 16.13 -11.01 -20.69
C ASP A 141 16.13 -10.68 -19.19
N GLU A 142 17.02 -9.77 -18.74
CA GLU A 142 17.02 -9.26 -17.37
C GLU A 142 15.73 -8.51 -17.01
N ASP A 143 15.11 -7.79 -17.96
CA ASP A 143 13.92 -6.99 -17.71
C ASP A 143 12.68 -7.87 -17.54
N VAL A 144 12.62 -9.00 -18.24
CA VAL A 144 11.52 -9.98 -18.16
C VAL A 144 11.72 -10.96 -17.00
N THR A 145 12.95 -11.32 -16.66
CA THR A 145 13.21 -12.36 -15.66
C THR A 145 13.24 -11.81 -14.23
N ILE A 146 13.78 -10.60 -14.05
CA ILE A 146 14.00 -10.02 -12.72
C ILE A 146 12.84 -9.06 -12.38
N PRO A 147 12.15 -9.23 -11.23
CA PRO A 147 11.09 -8.32 -10.83
C PRO A 147 11.55 -6.85 -10.90
N PRO A 148 10.79 -5.94 -11.53
CA PRO A 148 11.17 -4.54 -11.76
C PRO A 148 11.63 -3.81 -10.49
N VAL A 149 10.98 -4.09 -9.36
CA VAL A 149 11.37 -3.57 -8.03
C VAL A 149 12.79 -4.00 -7.64
N ILE A 150 13.13 -5.27 -7.83
CA ILE A 150 14.45 -5.84 -7.54
C ILE A 150 15.48 -5.30 -8.54
N ARG A 151 15.12 -5.22 -9.82
CA ARG A 151 15.97 -4.65 -10.88
C ARG A 151 16.39 -3.21 -10.56
N LYS A 152 15.45 -2.39 -10.07
CA LYS A 152 15.72 -1.00 -9.66
C LYS A 152 16.67 -0.90 -8.46
N LEU A 153 16.57 -1.83 -7.51
CA LEU A 153 17.45 -1.90 -6.33
C LEU A 153 18.84 -2.44 -6.65
N TYR A 154 18.94 -3.38 -7.60
CA TYR A 154 20.17 -4.07 -7.96
C TYR A 154 20.45 -4.00 -9.47
N GLN A 155 20.82 -2.81 -9.95
CA GLN A 155 21.05 -2.53 -11.38
C GLN A 155 22.15 -3.39 -12.02
N ARG A 156 23.06 -3.96 -11.23
CA ARG A 156 24.14 -4.84 -11.71
C ARG A 156 23.81 -6.33 -11.58
N LEU A 157 22.64 -6.68 -11.05
CA LEU A 157 22.23 -8.08 -10.91
C LEU A 157 21.89 -8.66 -12.29
N LYS A 158 22.53 -9.78 -12.61
CA LYS A 158 22.30 -10.56 -13.83
C LYS A 158 21.33 -11.71 -13.57
N VAL A 159 20.72 -12.23 -14.64
CA VAL A 159 19.74 -13.34 -14.57
C VAL A 159 20.28 -14.53 -13.78
N ASP A 160 21.49 -15.00 -14.10
CA ASP A 160 22.10 -16.15 -13.39
C ASP A 160 22.25 -15.90 -11.88
N GLY A 161 22.66 -14.68 -11.50
CA GLY A 161 22.75 -14.29 -10.09
C GLY A 161 21.38 -14.25 -9.43
N TYR A 162 20.37 -13.69 -10.10
CA TYR A 162 19.01 -13.63 -9.60
C TYR A 162 18.40 -15.02 -9.37
N LEU A 163 18.59 -15.95 -10.32
CA LEU A 163 18.08 -17.33 -10.20
C LEU A 163 18.65 -18.08 -8.99
N ARG A 164 19.87 -17.76 -8.57
CA ARG A 164 20.44 -18.29 -7.33
C ARG A 164 19.83 -17.61 -6.11
N TYR A 165 19.71 -16.28 -6.13
CA TYR A 165 19.20 -15.51 -4.99
C TYR A 165 17.71 -15.69 -4.73
N ARG A 166 16.89 -15.99 -5.75
CA ARG A 166 15.45 -16.21 -5.54
C ARG A 166 15.15 -17.42 -4.63
N SER A 167 16.11 -18.32 -4.47
CA SER A 167 16.04 -19.47 -3.57
C SER A 167 16.84 -19.29 -2.27
N ASP A 168 17.59 -18.19 -2.13
CA ASP A 168 18.41 -17.90 -0.96
C ASP A 168 17.55 -17.30 0.17
N PRO A 169 17.40 -17.97 1.34
CA PRO A 169 16.63 -17.45 2.45
C PRO A 169 17.10 -16.06 2.90
N LEU A 170 18.40 -15.76 2.90
CA LEU A 170 18.91 -14.47 3.33
C LEU A 170 18.46 -13.35 2.39
N PHE A 171 18.45 -13.62 1.08
CA PHE A 171 17.93 -12.68 0.10
C PHE A 171 16.42 -12.49 0.25
N LEU A 172 15.67 -13.57 0.43
CA LEU A 172 14.20 -13.54 0.56
C LEU A 172 13.69 -12.75 1.78
N HIS A 173 14.46 -12.71 2.87
CA HIS A 173 14.12 -11.95 4.08
C HIS A 173 14.51 -10.47 4.02
N LYS A 174 15.31 -10.04 3.02
CA LYS A 174 15.57 -8.62 2.80
C LYS A 174 14.25 -7.90 2.49
N LYS A 175 14.18 -6.63 2.89
CA LYS A 175 12.98 -5.80 2.75
C LYS A 175 13.30 -4.56 1.93
N CYS A 176 12.33 -4.09 1.16
CA CYS A 176 12.35 -2.73 0.62
C CYS A 176 11.11 -1.96 1.06
N LYS A 177 11.23 -0.64 1.04
CA LYS A 177 10.17 0.29 1.41
C LYS A 177 9.29 0.61 0.19
N VAL A 178 7.97 0.49 0.34
CA VAL A 178 6.96 0.87 -0.66
C VAL A 178 5.89 1.74 -0.02
N CYS A 179 5.09 2.48 -0.80
CA CYS A 179 4.02 3.31 -0.23
C CYS A 179 2.92 2.43 0.42
N GLU A 180 2.09 3.03 1.25
CA GLU A 180 1.02 2.33 1.98
C GLU A 180 0.08 1.55 1.04
N ASP A 181 -0.39 2.17 -0.05
CA ASP A 181 -1.24 1.52 -1.04
C ASP A 181 -0.60 0.24 -1.61
N CYS A 182 0.69 0.32 -1.96
CA CYS A 182 1.41 -0.84 -2.48
C CYS A 182 1.55 -1.94 -1.44
N PHE A 183 1.82 -1.56 -0.20
CA PHE A 183 1.92 -2.50 0.91
C PHE A 183 0.60 -3.24 1.13
N LEU A 184 -0.52 -2.52 1.11
CA LEU A 184 -1.86 -3.12 1.24
C LEU A 184 -2.17 -4.06 0.08
N SER A 185 -1.83 -3.71 -1.16
CA SER A 185 -1.99 -4.63 -2.30
C SER A 185 -1.16 -5.90 -2.11
N TYR A 186 0.12 -5.80 -1.73
CA TYR A 186 0.95 -6.97 -1.43
C TYR A 186 0.40 -7.82 -0.28
N ALA A 187 -0.09 -7.18 0.80
CA ALA A 187 -0.66 -7.88 1.94
C ALA A 187 -1.96 -8.62 1.57
N ASN A 188 -2.80 -7.99 0.75
CA ASN A 188 -4.01 -8.60 0.24
C ASN A 188 -3.67 -9.81 -0.62
N LEU A 189 -2.65 -9.71 -1.48
CA LEU A 189 -2.18 -10.81 -2.31
C LEU A 189 -1.62 -11.98 -1.49
N VAL A 190 -0.86 -11.72 -0.42
CA VAL A 190 -0.40 -12.79 0.49
C VAL A 190 -1.60 -13.50 1.14
N SER A 191 -2.64 -12.74 1.47
CA SER A 191 -3.86 -13.28 2.08
C SER A 191 -4.72 -14.05 1.08
N THR A 192 -4.85 -13.57 -0.17
CA THR A 192 -5.64 -14.18 -1.24
C THR A 192 -4.89 -15.23 -2.05
N SER A 193 -3.56 -15.35 -1.85
CA SER A 193 -2.70 -16.42 -2.38
C SER A 193 -3.23 -17.83 -2.13
N PHE A 194 -4.15 -17.98 -1.18
CA PHE A 194 -4.80 -19.24 -0.83
C PHE A 194 -6.15 -19.47 -1.54
N GLN A 195 -6.65 -18.54 -2.37
CA GLN A 195 -8.03 -18.59 -2.88
C GLN A 195 -8.27 -18.03 -4.30
N ILE A 196 -7.26 -17.90 -5.17
CA ILE A 196 -7.55 -17.62 -6.59
C ILE A 196 -8.00 -18.93 -7.25
N ASN A 197 -9.31 -19.21 -7.14
CA ASN A 197 -9.97 -20.29 -7.85
C ASN A 197 -9.76 -20.09 -9.36
N ARG A 198 -9.15 -21.09 -10.01
CA ARG A 198 -9.11 -21.16 -11.46
C ARG A 198 -10.55 -21.09 -11.98
N PRO A 199 -10.86 -20.28 -13.01
CA PRO A 199 -12.13 -20.41 -13.71
C PRO A 199 -12.23 -21.84 -14.23
N ILE A 200 -13.29 -22.55 -13.84
CA ILE A 200 -13.58 -23.90 -14.33
C ILE A 200 -13.82 -23.76 -15.84
N PRO A 201 -13.09 -24.50 -16.70
CA PRO A 201 -13.44 -24.57 -18.12
C PRO A 201 -14.86 -25.13 -18.23
N LEU A 202 -15.77 -24.37 -18.83
CA LEU A 202 -17.02 -24.93 -19.28
C LEU A 202 -16.68 -25.79 -20.50
N ASP A 203 -16.58 -27.10 -20.30
CA ASP A 203 -16.55 -28.06 -21.40
C ASP A 203 -17.82 -27.86 -22.24
N SER A 204 -17.65 -27.21 -23.39
CA SER A 204 -18.68 -27.11 -24.41
C SER A 204 -18.69 -28.39 -25.25
N ASP A 205 -19.03 -29.50 -24.60
CA ASP A 205 -19.38 -30.76 -25.27
C ASP A 205 -20.87 -31.03 -25.08
N MET A 206 -21.68 -30.40 -25.92
CA MET A 206 -22.95 -30.96 -26.39
C MET A 206 -23.33 -30.27 -27.71
N ARG A 207 -22.89 -30.84 -28.83
CA ARG A 207 -23.68 -30.97 -30.06
C ARG A 207 -23.05 -31.94 -31.05
#